data_AF-A0A9N9FD72-F1
#
_entry.id   AF-A0A9N9FD72-F1
#
_cell.length_a   1.000
_cell.length_b   1.000
_cell.length_c   1.000
_cell.angle_alpha   90.00
_cell.angle_beta   90.00
_cell.angle_gamma   90.00
#
_symmetry.space_group_name_H-M   'P 1'
#
loop_
_entity.id
_entity.type
_entity.pdbx_description
1 polymer ?
#
loop_
_entity_poly.entity_id
_entity_poly.type
_entity_poly.pdbx_seq_one_letter_code
_entity_poly.pdbx_strand_id
1 'polypeptide(L)'
;MLIKDNDSNDVATKREPLEEELEEIKEYHFHVYFFQNNKKDCEAAIALREKILELTKKGFFHPVPFHRVNYQPMGSYEVWCPKEHFSRVYSWFLLHRGDLSILIHPLTKEQVKDHTSRSAWIGPSIPLDVEKLPPILKKTPLQYPELGLGYSAPTDYLDSNEYAVFEDDLASNND
;
A
#
# COMPACT_ATOMS: atom_id res chain seq x y z
N MET A 1 -15.63 -11.48 -25.38
CA MET A 1 -16.82 -10.83 -25.97
C MET A 1 -16.87 -9.44 -25.37
N LEU A 2 -16.44 -8.42 -26.13
CA LEU A 2 -16.42 -7.02 -25.71
C LEU A 2 -17.64 -6.36 -26.34
N ILE A 3 -18.54 -5.82 -25.52
CA ILE A 3 -19.60 -4.95 -26.01
C ILE A 3 -18.97 -3.58 -26.26
N LYS A 4 -19.03 -3.14 -27.52
CA LYS A 4 -18.75 -1.76 -27.89
C LYS A 4 -20.07 -1.01 -27.72
N ASP A 5 -20.16 -0.15 -26.72
CA ASP A 5 -21.17 0.88 -26.71
C ASP A 5 -20.54 2.17 -27.26
N ASN A 6 -21.14 2.61 -28.35
CA ASN A 6 -20.82 3.81 -29.09
C ASN A 6 -21.98 4.76 -28.82
N ASP A 7 -21.80 5.78 -28.00
CA ASP A 7 -22.58 7.01 -28.12
C ASP A 7 -21.82 8.18 -27.49
N SER A 8 -21.61 9.18 -28.33
CA SER A 8 -20.91 10.43 -28.07
C SER A 8 -21.91 11.51 -27.71
N ASN A 9 -21.95 11.88 -26.43
CA ASN A 9 -22.17 13.22 -25.87
C ASN A 9 -22.57 13.05 -24.41
N ASP A 10 -21.62 13.18 -23.49
CA ASP A 10 -21.98 13.37 -22.10
C ASP A 10 -21.03 14.39 -21.48
N VAL A 11 -21.60 15.50 -21.03
CA VAL A 11 -21.02 16.26 -19.92
C VAL A 11 -20.76 15.21 -18.85
N ALA A 12 -19.50 15.04 -18.43
CA ALA A 12 -19.13 13.99 -17.49
C ALA A 12 -19.89 14.17 -16.16
N THR A 13 -21.12 13.65 -16.09
CA THR A 13 -21.87 13.48 -14.87
C THR A 13 -21.07 12.48 -14.05
N LYS A 14 -20.47 12.95 -12.96
CA LYS A 14 -19.77 12.11 -12.00
C LYS A 14 -20.75 11.03 -11.56
N ARG A 15 -20.50 9.79 -11.98
CA ARG A 15 -21.23 8.64 -11.46
C ARG A 15 -20.89 8.46 -9.99
N GLU A 16 -21.83 7.98 -9.20
CA GLU A 16 -21.51 7.48 -7.87
C GLU A 16 -20.45 6.35 -7.99
N PRO A 17 -19.47 6.29 -7.07
CA PRO A 17 -18.53 5.20 -7.05
C PRO A 17 -19.26 3.89 -6.78
N LEU A 18 -18.75 2.80 -7.38
CA LEU A 18 -19.21 1.47 -7.01
C LEU A 18 -18.71 1.14 -5.60
N GLU A 19 -19.45 0.29 -4.88
CA GLU A 19 -19.05 -0.15 -3.54
C GLU A 19 -17.65 -0.80 -3.57
N GLU A 20 -17.36 -1.58 -4.61
CA GLU A 20 -16.06 -2.23 -4.81
C GLU A 20 -14.91 -1.22 -4.99
N GLU A 21 -15.18 -0.02 -5.52
CA GLU A 21 -14.17 1.05 -5.63
C GLU A 21 -13.87 1.67 -4.26
N LEU A 22 -14.84 1.67 -3.35
CA LEU A 22 -14.66 2.10 -1.96
C LEU A 22 -13.90 1.05 -1.14
N GLU A 23 -14.04 -0.23 -1.49
CA GLU A 23 -13.34 -1.36 -0.87
C GLU A 23 -11.94 -1.61 -1.43
N GLU A 24 -11.53 -0.90 -2.49
CA GLU A 24 -10.25 -1.08 -3.14
C GLU A 24 -9.06 -0.87 -2.17
N ILE A 25 -8.13 -1.81 -2.16
CA ILE A 25 -6.88 -1.69 -1.42
C ILE A 25 -5.98 -0.65 -2.11
N LYS A 26 -5.61 0.39 -1.36
CA LYS A 26 -4.83 1.51 -1.92
C LYS A 26 -3.33 1.44 -1.63
N GLU A 27 -2.92 0.65 -0.64
CA GLU A 27 -1.52 0.54 -0.23
C GLU A 27 -1.15 -0.90 0.13
N TYR A 28 0.12 -1.23 -0.08
CA TYR A 28 0.69 -2.56 0.11
C TYR A 28 2.06 -2.45 0.77
N HIS A 29 2.45 -3.52 1.44
CA HIS A 29 3.82 -3.72 1.91
C HIS A 29 4.48 -4.88 1.19
N PHE A 30 5.75 -4.69 0.87
CA PHE A 30 6.67 -5.72 0.41
C PHE A 30 7.72 -5.91 1.50
N HIS A 31 7.71 -7.06 2.18
CA HIS A 31 8.75 -7.42 3.15
C HIS A 31 9.78 -8.30 2.50
N VAL A 32 11.01 -7.81 2.40
CA VAL A 32 12.14 -8.58 1.89
C VAL A 32 12.75 -9.38 3.04
N TYR A 33 12.76 -10.71 2.93
CA TYR A 33 13.37 -11.59 3.92
C TYR A 33 14.73 -12.10 3.46
N PHE A 34 15.65 -12.23 4.43
CA PHE A 34 17.01 -12.69 4.21
C PHE A 34 17.56 -13.40 5.45
N PHE A 35 18.46 -14.38 5.26
CA PHE A 35 19.14 -15.01 6.38
C PHE A 35 20.23 -14.07 6.93
N GLN A 36 19.96 -13.42 8.06
CA GLN A 36 20.81 -12.39 8.66
C GLN A 36 22.22 -12.87 9.08
N ASN A 37 22.40 -14.19 9.22
CA ASN A 37 23.70 -14.81 9.54
C ASN A 37 24.41 -15.36 8.29
N ASN A 38 23.85 -15.16 7.09
CA ASN A 38 24.45 -15.50 5.82
C ASN A 38 24.92 -14.21 5.12
N LYS A 39 26.24 -14.09 4.94
CA LYS A 39 26.85 -12.91 4.33
C LYS A 39 26.30 -12.60 2.93
N LYS A 40 26.12 -13.61 2.08
CA LYS A 40 25.61 -13.44 0.71
C LYS A 40 24.20 -12.88 0.71
N ASP A 41 23.33 -13.40 1.58
CA ASP A 41 21.95 -12.94 1.74
C ASP A 41 21.89 -11.50 2.25
N CYS A 42 22.70 -11.15 3.25
CA CYS A 42 22.80 -9.79 3.76
C CYS A 42 23.26 -8.81 2.67
N GLU A 43 24.30 -9.15 1.91
CA GLU A 43 24.79 -8.33 0.79
C GLU A 43 23.72 -8.16 -0.29
N ALA A 44 22.99 -9.23 -0.65
CA ALA A 44 21.90 -9.17 -1.60
C ALA A 44 20.75 -8.27 -1.11
N ALA A 45 20.37 -8.39 0.16
CA ALA A 45 19.30 -7.59 0.77
C ALA A 45 19.66 -6.10 0.81
N ILE A 46 20.91 -5.77 1.16
CA ILE A 46 21.42 -4.40 1.14
C ILE A 46 21.40 -3.84 -0.28
N ALA A 47 21.97 -4.58 -1.25
CA ALA A 47 22.03 -4.15 -2.65
C ALA A 47 20.63 -3.93 -3.25
N LEU A 48 19.68 -4.82 -2.94
CA LEU A 48 18.29 -4.68 -3.39
C LEU A 48 17.64 -3.42 -2.81
N ARG A 49 17.82 -3.17 -1.51
CA ARG A 49 17.29 -1.97 -0.83
C ARG A 49 17.88 -0.68 -1.40
N GLU A 50 19.20 -0.66 -1.62
CA GLU A 50 19.89 0.48 -2.24
C GLU A 50 19.37 0.74 -3.64
N LYS A 51 19.12 -0.32 -4.42
CA LYS A 51 18.59 -0.18 -5.78
C LYS A 51 17.17 0.39 -5.80
N ILE A 52 16.32 0.01 -4.84
CA ILE A 52 14.98 0.61 -4.69
C ILE A 52 15.13 2.13 -4.43
N LEU A 53 15.98 2.52 -3.48
CA LEU A 53 16.22 3.94 -3.18
C LEU A 53 16.76 4.71 -4.39
N GLU A 54 17.67 4.13 -5.16
CA GLU A 54 18.20 4.73 -6.39
C GLU A 54 17.09 4.96 -7.42
N LEU A 55 16.25 3.95 -7.66
CA LEU A 55 15.18 4.02 -8.66
C LEU A 55 14.05 4.96 -8.23
N THR A 56 13.74 5.04 -6.93
CA THR A 56 12.78 6.00 -6.37
C THR A 56 13.30 7.43 -6.57
N LYS A 57 14.58 7.70 -6.27
CA LYS A 57 15.20 9.02 -6.51
C LYS A 57 15.21 9.41 -7.99
N LYS A 58 15.23 8.43 -8.90
CA LYS A 58 15.14 8.64 -10.36
C LYS A 58 13.70 8.80 -10.86
N GLY A 59 12.69 8.73 -9.99
CA GLY A 59 11.28 8.84 -10.36
C GLY A 59 10.74 7.65 -11.16
N PHE A 60 11.46 6.51 -11.18
CA PHE A 60 10.98 5.32 -11.89
C PHE A 60 9.69 4.78 -11.27
N PHE A 61 9.56 4.88 -9.95
CA PHE A 61 8.42 4.48 -9.13
C PHE A 61 8.50 5.20 -7.76
N HIS A 62 7.45 5.15 -6.93
CA HIS A 62 7.44 5.76 -5.58
C HIS A 62 7.20 4.80 -4.40
N PRO A 63 7.80 3.60 -4.36
CA PRO A 63 7.86 2.84 -3.11
C PRO A 63 8.87 3.45 -2.13
N VAL A 64 8.62 3.28 -0.84
CA VAL A 64 9.48 3.81 0.23
C VAL A 64 9.96 2.67 1.14
N PRO A 65 11.25 2.32 1.11
CA PRO A 65 11.83 1.42 2.09
C PRO A 65 11.74 2.01 3.50
N PHE A 66 11.15 1.26 4.42
CA PHE A 66 11.08 1.68 5.81
C PHE A 66 12.50 1.74 6.40
N HIS A 67 12.72 2.67 7.34
CA HIS A 67 14.06 2.89 7.89
C HIS A 67 14.50 1.75 8.82
N ARG A 68 13.54 1.04 9.44
CA ARG A 68 13.80 -0.07 10.35
C ARG A 68 14.09 -1.34 9.55
N VAL A 69 15.14 -2.04 9.98
CA VAL A 69 15.46 -3.41 9.56
C VAL A 69 15.31 -4.30 10.78
N ASN A 70 14.57 -5.40 10.64
CA ASN A 70 14.43 -6.42 11.67
C ASN A 70 15.52 -7.47 11.46
N TYR A 71 16.06 -8.01 12.55
CA TYR A 71 17.07 -9.09 12.52
C TYR A 71 16.61 -10.34 13.27
N GLN A 72 15.37 -10.35 13.77
CA GLN A 72 14.78 -11.43 14.56
C GLN A 72 13.28 -11.55 14.25
N PRO A 73 12.73 -12.78 14.14
CA PRO A 73 13.45 -14.07 14.15
C PRO A 73 14.28 -14.28 12.87
N MET A 74 13.96 -13.55 11.80
CA MET A 74 14.70 -13.54 10.54
C MET A 74 14.96 -12.09 10.10
N GLY A 75 16.04 -11.89 9.35
CA GLY A 75 16.31 -10.63 8.68
C GLY A 75 15.14 -10.20 7.79
N SER A 76 14.63 -8.98 7.99
CA SER A 76 13.64 -8.41 7.07
C SER A 76 13.66 -6.89 7.04
N TYR A 77 13.23 -6.30 5.92
CA TYR A 77 12.87 -4.90 5.86
C TYR A 77 11.61 -4.69 5.01
N GLU A 78 10.85 -3.67 5.38
CA GLU A 78 9.59 -3.30 4.75
C GLU A 78 9.82 -2.29 3.63
N VAL A 79 9.01 -2.38 2.58
CA VAL A 79 8.90 -1.40 1.51
C VAL A 79 7.43 -1.09 1.29
N TRP A 80 7.03 0.14 1.61
CA TRP A 80 5.70 0.65 1.33
C TRP A 80 5.51 0.89 -0.17
N CYS A 81 4.34 0.56 -0.70
CA CYS A 81 3.99 0.73 -2.10
C CYS A 81 2.52 1.16 -2.24
N PRO A 82 2.24 2.31 -2.88
CA PRO A 82 0.87 2.72 -3.18
C PRO A 82 0.36 1.99 -4.44
N LYS A 83 -0.96 1.86 -4.60
CA LYS A 83 -1.59 1.09 -5.68
C LYS A 83 -1.16 1.55 -7.07
N GLU A 84 -0.92 2.85 -7.24
CA GLU A 84 -0.51 3.51 -8.48
C GLU A 84 0.83 2.98 -9.00
N HIS A 85 1.66 2.44 -8.10
CA HIS A 85 2.97 1.87 -8.43
C HIS A 85 3.04 0.34 -8.27
N PHE A 86 1.96 -0.31 -7.81
CA PHE A 86 1.98 -1.73 -7.45
C PHE A 86 2.48 -2.63 -8.58
N SER A 87 1.89 -2.53 -9.78
CA SER A 87 2.26 -3.40 -10.91
C SER A 87 3.73 -3.24 -11.32
N ARG A 88 4.25 -2.01 -11.27
CA ARG A 88 5.64 -1.70 -11.59
C ARG A 88 6.59 -2.22 -10.52
N VAL A 89 6.27 -2.03 -9.24
CA VAL A 89 7.05 -2.54 -8.10
C VAL A 89 7.07 -4.06 -8.11
N TYR A 90 5.91 -4.70 -8.27
CA TYR A 90 5.75 -6.15 -8.34
C TYR A 90 6.59 -6.74 -9.49
N SER A 91 6.45 -6.20 -10.70
CA SER A 91 7.24 -6.60 -11.87
C SER A 91 8.75 -6.44 -11.63
N TRP A 92 9.15 -5.34 -11.00
CA TRP A 92 10.56 -5.12 -10.68
C TRP A 92 11.10 -6.15 -9.68
N PHE A 93 10.38 -6.47 -8.61
CA PHE A 93 10.79 -7.52 -7.66
C PHE A 93 10.87 -8.90 -8.32
N LEU A 94 9.94 -9.25 -9.22
CA LEU A 94 9.98 -10.52 -9.96
C LEU A 94 11.31 -10.70 -10.71
N LEU A 95 11.85 -9.61 -11.27
CA LEU A 95 13.05 -9.63 -12.09
C LEU A 95 14.35 -9.45 -11.30
N HIS A 96 14.33 -8.74 -10.16
CA HIS A 96 15.55 -8.23 -9.52
C HIS A 96 15.82 -8.76 -8.10
N ARG A 97 14.87 -9.48 -7.47
CA ARG A 97 15.04 -9.94 -6.07
C ARG A 97 16.15 -10.99 -5.87
N GLY A 98 16.65 -11.60 -6.96
CA GLY A 98 17.55 -12.76 -6.89
C GLY A 98 16.89 -13.91 -6.14
N ASP A 99 17.56 -14.43 -5.10
CA ASP A 99 17.08 -15.56 -4.31
C ASP A 99 16.23 -15.15 -3.09
N LEU A 100 16.10 -13.84 -2.81
CA LEU A 100 15.42 -13.32 -1.61
C LEU A 100 13.90 -13.54 -1.64
N SER A 101 13.30 -13.92 -0.52
CA SER A 101 11.84 -14.16 -0.44
C SER A 101 11.10 -12.88 -0.09
N ILE A 102 10.01 -12.57 -0.80
CA ILE A 102 9.26 -11.33 -0.63
C ILE A 102 7.82 -11.64 -0.20
N LEU A 103 7.43 -11.26 1.01
CA LEU A 103 6.02 -11.25 1.42
C LEU A 103 5.37 -9.98 0.90
N ILE A 104 4.19 -10.11 0.31
CA ILE A 104 3.37 -8.99 -0.15
C ILE A 104 2.06 -9.07 0.59
N HIS A 105 1.62 -7.97 1.18
CA HIS A 105 0.29 -7.90 1.78
C HIS A 105 -0.34 -6.52 1.61
N PRO A 106 -1.68 -6.42 1.63
CA PRO A 106 -2.36 -5.14 1.67
C PRO A 106 -2.13 -4.43 3.00
N LEU A 107 -2.24 -3.10 3.01
CA LEU A 107 -2.14 -2.29 4.22
C LEU A 107 -3.52 -1.84 4.69
N THR A 108 -4.28 -2.74 5.32
CA THR A 108 -5.60 -2.41 5.88
C THR A 108 -5.55 -2.34 7.41
N LYS A 109 -6.71 -2.15 8.05
CA LYS A 109 -6.83 -2.29 9.52
C LYS A 109 -6.67 -3.72 10.01
N GLU A 110 -6.88 -4.74 9.16
CA GLU A 110 -6.92 -6.16 9.56
C GLU A 110 -5.56 -6.84 9.44
N GLN A 111 -4.60 -6.41 10.26
CA GLN A 111 -3.19 -6.79 10.13
C GLN A 111 -2.95 -8.31 10.08
N VAL A 112 -3.60 -9.10 10.95
CA VAL A 112 -3.42 -10.55 10.92
C VAL A 112 -3.94 -11.16 9.61
N LYS A 113 -5.10 -10.71 9.11
CA LYS A 113 -5.63 -11.20 7.82
C LYS A 113 -4.76 -10.79 6.66
N ASP A 114 -4.26 -9.55 6.70
CA ASP A 114 -3.37 -8.98 5.70
C ASP A 114 -2.09 -9.82 5.57
N HIS A 115 -1.45 -10.17 6.69
CA HIS A 115 -0.22 -10.98 6.70
C HIS A 115 -0.45 -12.48 6.50
N THR A 116 -1.71 -12.96 6.51
CA THR A 116 -2.04 -14.38 6.35
C THR A 116 -2.86 -14.60 5.07
N SER A 117 -4.18 -14.63 5.18
CA SER A 117 -5.13 -14.99 4.12
C SER A 117 -5.13 -14.05 2.91
N ARG A 118 -4.65 -12.81 3.06
CA ARG A 118 -4.59 -11.81 1.98
C ARG A 118 -3.18 -11.56 1.48
N SER A 119 -2.21 -12.35 1.94
CA SER A 119 -0.82 -12.21 1.53
C SER A 119 -0.50 -13.03 0.29
N ALA A 120 0.56 -12.62 -0.40
CA ALA A 120 1.19 -13.34 -1.49
C ALA A 120 2.70 -13.40 -1.27
N TRP A 121 3.37 -14.35 -1.93
CA TRP A 121 4.83 -14.48 -1.86
C TRP A 121 5.46 -14.46 -3.24
N ILE A 122 6.57 -13.74 -3.39
CA ILE A 122 7.50 -13.93 -4.50
C ILE A 122 8.68 -14.77 -4.00
N GLY A 123 8.82 -15.97 -4.56
CA GLY A 123 9.75 -16.98 -4.06
C GLY A 123 9.14 -17.85 -2.96
N PRO A 124 9.95 -18.63 -2.23
CA PRO A 124 9.47 -19.48 -1.15
C PRO A 124 8.81 -18.67 -0.02
N SER A 125 7.71 -19.17 0.53
CA SER A 125 7.09 -18.58 1.72
C SER A 125 7.87 -18.93 2.99
N ILE A 126 7.90 -18.01 3.95
CA ILE A 126 8.49 -18.24 5.27
C ILE A 126 7.37 -18.23 6.33
N PRO A 127 7.37 -19.16 7.30
CA PRO A 127 6.42 -19.13 8.41
C PRO A 127 6.50 -17.81 9.20
N LEU A 128 5.35 -17.19 9.43
CA LEU A 128 5.23 -15.94 10.17
C LEU A 128 4.67 -16.19 11.57
N ASP A 129 5.30 -15.59 12.57
CA ASP A 129 4.77 -15.51 13.93
C ASP A 129 3.81 -14.32 14.03
N VAL A 130 2.54 -14.57 13.72
CA VAL A 130 1.49 -13.54 13.65
C VAL A 130 0.88 -13.20 15.00
N GLU A 131 1.22 -13.93 16.07
CA GLU A 131 0.75 -13.62 17.44
C GLU A 131 1.28 -12.29 17.96
N LYS A 132 2.38 -11.79 17.36
CA LYS A 132 2.97 -10.48 17.64
C LYS A 132 2.26 -9.32 16.95
N LEU A 133 1.34 -9.59 16.03
CA LEU A 133 0.60 -8.56 15.31
C LEU A 133 -0.67 -8.16 16.07
N PRO A 134 -1.01 -6.86 16.15
CA PRO A 134 -2.33 -6.46 16.62
C PRO A 134 -3.38 -6.96 15.62
N PRO A 135 -4.46 -7.63 16.04
CA PRO A 135 -5.39 -8.26 15.09
C PRO A 135 -6.11 -7.26 14.19
N ILE A 136 -6.62 -6.17 14.78
CA ILE A 136 -7.34 -5.10 14.08
C ILE A 136 -6.93 -3.73 14.66
N LEU A 137 -6.58 -2.80 13.78
CA LEU A 137 -6.28 -1.40 14.14
C LEU A 137 -7.55 -0.55 14.20
N LYS A 138 -7.52 0.54 14.99
CA LYS A 138 -8.64 1.50 15.09
C LYS A 138 -8.91 2.25 13.79
N LYS A 139 -7.87 2.50 13.00
CA LYS A 139 -7.91 3.21 11.72
C LYS A 139 -6.98 2.50 10.74
N THR A 140 -7.25 2.66 9.44
CA THR A 140 -6.30 2.26 8.40
C THR A 140 -5.00 3.02 8.60
N PRO A 141 -3.83 2.35 8.55
CA PRO A 141 -2.55 3.03 8.60
C PRO A 141 -2.42 4.06 7.48
N LEU A 142 -1.94 5.26 7.80
CA LEU A 142 -1.64 6.28 6.82
C LEU A 142 -0.12 6.48 6.80
N GLN A 143 0.54 5.95 5.77
CA GLN A 143 1.98 6.06 5.60
C GLN A 143 2.30 7.00 4.43
N TYR A 144 3.21 7.95 4.65
CA TYR A 144 3.67 8.91 3.65
C TYR A 144 2.57 9.80 3.01
N PRO A 145 1.69 10.44 3.81
CA PRO A 145 0.61 11.26 3.28
C PRO A 145 1.09 12.44 2.42
N GLU A 146 2.31 12.92 2.63
CA GLU A 146 2.95 13.98 1.85
C GLU A 146 3.14 13.64 0.37
N LEU A 147 3.06 12.36 0.00
CA LEU A 147 3.19 11.92 -1.40
C LEU A 147 1.88 12.03 -2.19
N GLY A 148 0.73 12.16 -1.53
CA GLY A 148 -0.57 12.24 -2.21
C GLY A 148 -0.89 11.01 -3.06
N LEU A 149 -0.46 9.82 -2.61
CA LEU A 149 -0.68 8.52 -3.26
C LEU A 149 -1.43 7.58 -2.32
N GLY A 150 -1.94 6.45 -2.84
CA GLY A 150 -2.58 5.43 -2.00
C GLY A 150 -3.81 5.96 -1.26
N TYR A 151 -3.84 5.84 0.07
CA TYR A 151 -4.95 6.35 0.88
C TYR A 151 -4.98 7.89 0.93
N SER A 152 -3.89 8.57 0.56
CA SER A 152 -3.81 10.03 0.44
C SER A 152 -4.00 10.54 -0.99
N ALA A 153 -4.23 9.67 -1.97
CA ALA A 153 -4.53 10.10 -3.32
C ALA A 153 -5.84 10.90 -3.37
N PRO A 154 -5.92 11.97 -4.19
CA PRO A 154 -7.18 12.63 -4.46
C PRO A 154 -8.20 11.59 -4.91
N THR A 155 -9.33 11.52 -4.23
CA THR A 155 -10.45 10.73 -4.73
C THR A 155 -11.10 11.53 -5.83
N ASP A 156 -11.32 10.93 -7.00
CA ASP A 156 -12.11 11.55 -8.10
C ASP A 156 -13.54 11.95 -7.64
N TYR A 157 -13.95 11.42 -6.47
CA TYR A 157 -15.27 11.53 -5.85
C TYR A 157 -15.39 12.56 -4.70
N LEU A 158 -14.32 13.23 -4.26
CA LEU A 158 -14.41 14.27 -3.22
C LEU A 158 -13.92 15.62 -3.72
N ASP A 159 -14.89 16.41 -4.19
CA ASP A 159 -14.94 17.84 -3.90
C ASP A 159 -16.41 18.29 -4.02
N SER A 160 -17.18 18.23 -2.92
CA SER A 160 -18.43 19.02 -2.77
C SER A 160 -19.09 18.95 -1.39
N ASN A 161 -18.79 17.98 -0.50
CA ASN A 161 -19.59 17.81 0.72
C ASN A 161 -18.86 17.91 2.08
N GLU A 162 -17.61 18.37 2.15
CA GLU A 162 -16.91 18.56 3.44
C GLU A 162 -16.64 20.02 3.85
N TYR A 163 -17.38 20.99 3.28
CA TYR A 163 -17.43 22.37 3.80
C TYR A 163 -18.84 22.86 4.18
N ALA A 164 -19.87 22.01 4.08
CA ALA A 164 -21.24 22.36 4.46
C ALA A 164 -21.63 21.76 5.83
N VAL A 165 -20.91 22.13 6.89
CA VAL A 165 -21.46 22.18 8.25
C VAL A 165 -20.90 23.44 8.93
N PHE A 166 -21.30 24.60 8.40
CA PHE A 166 -21.48 25.80 9.19
C PHE A 166 -22.94 26.18 9.02
N GLU A 167 -23.73 25.94 10.06
CA GLU A 167 -25.09 26.44 10.36
C GLU A 167 -25.51 25.64 11.61
N ASP A 168 -26.01 26.15 12.72
CA ASP A 168 -26.30 27.49 13.20
C ASP A 168 -26.48 27.31 14.72
N ASP A 169 -25.67 27.99 15.53
CA ASP A 169 -25.93 28.10 16.98
C ASP A 169 -26.08 29.58 17.32
N LEU A 170 -27.00 30.24 16.60
CA LEU A 170 -27.59 31.51 16.99
C LEU A 170 -29.09 31.49 16.69
N ALA A 171 -29.85 31.70 17.75
CA ALA A 171 -31.26 32.09 17.80
C ALA A 171 -32.31 31.00 17.54
N SER A 172 -32.83 30.42 18.63
CA SER A 172 -34.12 30.89 19.17
C SER A 172 -34.52 30.09 20.41
N ASN A 173 -34.73 30.77 21.54
CA ASN A 173 -35.91 30.59 22.40
C ASN A 173 -35.96 31.77 23.37
N ASN A 174 -36.67 32.82 22.93
CA ASN A 174 -37.45 33.66 23.84
C ASN A 174 -38.68 32.85 24.23
N ASP A 175 -38.81 32.57 25.53
CA ASP A 175 -40.04 32.75 26.32
C ASP A 175 -39.65 32.78 27.81
#